data_AF-A0A449AHD5-F1
#
_entry.id   AF-A0A449AHD5-F1
#
_cell.length_a   1.000
_cell.length_b   1.000
_cell.length_c   1.000
_cell.angle_alpha   90.00
_cell.angle_beta   90.00
_cell.angle_gamma   90.00
#
_symmetry.space_group_name_H-M   'P 1'
#
loop_
_entity.id
_entity.type
_entity.pdbx_description
1 polymer ?
#
loop_
_entity_poly.entity_id
_entity_poly.type
_entity_poly.pdbx_seq_one_letter_code
_entity_poly.pdbx_strand_id
1 'polypeptide(L)' 'MTMTKFEKKRTKFLTFISENLNHTNLYISKKLKISTRTVTRYRKLLRENDYKILKEHIMHGNKEAE' A
#
# COMPACT_ATOMS: atom_id res chain seq x y z
N MET A 1 -4.10 -2.58 20.57
CA MET A 1 -4.72 -3.52 19.62
C MET A 1 -3.66 -4.47 19.08
N THR A 2 -3.80 -5.77 19.30
CA THR A 2 -2.83 -6.77 18.82
C THR A 2 -3.20 -7.20 17.41
N MET A 3 -2.29 -7.04 16.45
CA MET A 3 -2.54 -7.46 15.07
C MET A 3 -2.68 -8.99 14.96
N THR A 4 -3.65 -9.43 14.19
CA THR A 4 -3.83 -10.83 13.79
C THR A 4 -2.67 -11.31 12.90
N LYS A 5 -2.46 -12.63 12.81
CA LYS A 5 -1.44 -13.23 11.90
C LYS A 5 -1.65 -12.80 10.44
N PHE A 6 -2.91 -12.67 10.02
CA PHE A 6 -3.28 -12.22 8.69
C PHE A 6 -2.85 -10.76 8.45
N GLU A 7 -3.15 -9.87 9.40
CA GLU A 7 -2.75 -8.46 9.31
C GLU A 7 -1.24 -8.30 9.28
N LYS A 8 -0.49 -9.04 10.12
CA LYS A 8 0.97 -8.99 10.12
C LYS A 8 1.55 -9.37 8.75
N LYS A 9 1.01 -10.42 8.14
CA LYS A 9 1.41 -10.86 6.79
C LYS A 9 1.05 -9.83 5.73
N ARG A 10 -0.16 -9.26 5.80
CA ARG A 10 -0.63 -8.22 4.88
C ARG A 10 0.23 -6.96 4.97
N THR A 11 0.55 -6.48 6.17
CA THR A 11 1.42 -5.33 6.39
C THR A 11 2.80 -5.58 5.81
N LYS A 12 3.42 -6.74 6.08
CA LYS A 12 4.72 -7.11 5.50
C LYS A 12 4.73 -7.03 3.97
N PHE A 13 3.65 -7.50 3.32
CA PHE A 13 3.54 -7.43 1.86
C PHE A 13 3.35 -6.00 1.35
N LEU A 14 2.51 -5.21 2.02
CA LEU A 14 2.27 -3.82 1.65
C LEU A 14 3.55 -2.99 1.78
N THR A 15 4.29 -3.12 2.88
CA THR A 15 5.57 -2.44 3.12
C THR A 15 6.60 -2.77 2.04
N PHE A 16 6.79 -4.06 1.74
CA PHE A 16 7.73 -4.45 0.70
C PHE A 16 7.32 -3.90 -0.68
N ILE A 17 6.02 -3.88 -1.00
CA ILE A 17 5.52 -3.36 -2.28
C ILE A 17 5.69 -1.85 -2.37
N SER A 18 5.47 -1.10 -1.29
CA SER A 18 5.66 0.36 -1.25
C SER A 18 7.12 0.77 -1.38
N GLU A 19 8.06 -0.03 -0.85
CA GLU A 19 9.50 0.22 -1.01
C GLU A 19 10.00 -0.11 -2.43
N ASN A 20 9.25 -0.93 -3.18
CA ASN A 20 9.65 -1.47 -4.48
C ASN A 20 8.69 -1.06 -5.62
N LEU A 21 8.14 0.16 -5.57
CA LEU A 21 7.15 0.63 -6.56
C LEU A 21 7.67 0.63 -8.00
N ASN A 22 8.97 0.86 -8.20
CA ASN A 22 9.61 0.92 -9.52
C ASN A 22 9.88 -0.46 -10.15
N HIS A 23 9.77 -1.55 -9.37
CA HIS A 23 9.99 -2.90 -9.89
C HIS A 23 8.76 -3.47 -10.61
N THR A 24 8.96 -4.51 -11.43
CA THR A 24 7.86 -5.18 -12.12
C THR A 24 7.04 -6.04 -11.16
N ASN A 25 5.75 -6.24 -11.47
CA ASN A 25 4.89 -7.14 -10.68
C ASN A 25 5.47 -8.56 -10.60
N LEU A 26 6.14 -9.02 -11.66
CA LEU A 26 6.76 -10.34 -11.74
C LEU A 26 7.96 -10.48 -10.78
N TYR A 27 8.77 -9.43 -10.64
CA TYR A 27 9.87 -9.42 -9.68
C TYR A 27 9.34 -9.55 -8.25
N ILE A 28 8.37 -8.71 -7.89
CA ILE A 28 7.77 -8.68 -6.56
C ILE A 28 7.07 -10.00 -6.26
N SER A 29 6.33 -10.58 -7.23
CA SER A 29 5.61 -11.84 -7.04
C SER A 29 6.55 -12.99 -6.72
N LYS A 30 7.72 -13.05 -7.39
CA LYS A 30 8.77 -14.04 -7.13
C LYS A 30 9.38 -13.85 -5.73
N LYS A 31 9.70 -12.61 -5.33
CA LYS A 31 10.28 -12.32 -4.01
C LYS A 31 9.32 -12.63 -2.86
N LEU A 32 8.04 -12.29 -2.99
CA LEU A 32 7.03 -12.52 -1.96
C LEU A 32 6.39 -13.92 -2.01
N LYS A 33 6.68 -14.72 -3.04
CA LYS A 33 6.03 -16.01 -3.32
C LYS A 33 4.50 -15.92 -3.35
N ILE A 34 3.98 -14.89 -4.03
CA ILE A 34 2.54 -14.67 -4.23
C ILE A 34 2.24 -14.51 -5.72
N SER A 35 0.95 -14.54 -6.10
CA SER A 35 0.56 -14.31 -7.48
C SER A 35 0.79 -12.85 -7.91
N THR A 36 1.08 -12.62 -9.19
CA THR A 36 1.15 -11.27 -9.77
C THR A 36 -0.18 -10.53 -9.62
N ARG A 37 -1.32 -11.22 -9.69
CA ARG A 37 -2.65 -10.67 -9.43
C ARG A 37 -2.77 -10.09 -8.01
N THR A 38 -2.19 -10.76 -7.02
CA THR A 38 -2.15 -10.28 -5.63
C THR A 38 -1.31 -9.00 -5.52
N VAL A 39 -0.16 -8.94 -6.19
CA VAL A 39 0.68 -7.73 -6.24
C VAL A 39 -0.10 -6.55 -6.84
N THR A 40 -0.81 -6.76 -7.95
CA THR A 40 -1.65 -5.72 -8.57
C THR A 40 -2.72 -5.21 -7.61
N ARG A 41 -3.40 -6.10 -6.87
CA ARG A 41 -4.40 -5.70 -5.86
C ARG A 41 -3.78 -4.85 -4.75
N TYR A 42 -2.61 -5.23 -4.24
CA TYR A 42 -1.93 -4.45 -3.21
C TYR A 42 -1.42 -3.10 -3.73
N ARG A 43 -0.93 -3.02 -4.96
CA ARG A 43 -0.58 -1.73 -5.59
C ARG A 43 -1.79 -0.81 -5.74
N LYS A 44 -2.94 -1.36 -6.16
CA LYS A 44 -4.19 -0.60 -6.23
C LYS A 44 -4.62 -0.12 -4.85
N LEU A 45 -4.57 -0.99 -3.84
CA LEU A 45 -4.87 -0.63 -2.47
C LEU A 45 -3.93 0.47 -1.94
N LEU A 46 -2.63 0.39 -2.20
CA LEU A 46 -1.67 1.43 -1.81
C LEU A 46 -2.02 2.76 -2.48
N ARG A 47 -2.29 2.78 -3.79
CA ARG A 47 -2.73 3.99 -4.49
C ARG A 47 -4.03 4.58 -3.93
N GLU A 48 -5.02 3.74 -3.63
CA GLU A 48 -6.29 4.18 -3.05
C GLU A 48 -6.13 4.72 -1.61
N ASN A 49 -5.18 4.18 -0.83
CA ASN A 49 -4.88 4.66 0.51
C ASN A 49 -3.99 5.91 0.50
N ASP A 50 -3.00 6.00 -0.40
CA ASP A 50 -2.27 7.23 -0.65
C ASP A 50 -3.24 8.34 -1.09
N TYR A 51 -4.20 8.04 -1.96
CA TYR A 51 -5.27 8.99 -2.30
C TYR A 51 -6.14 9.35 -1.09
N LYS A 52 -6.39 8.45 -0.13
CA LYS A 52 -7.12 8.79 1.09
C LYS A 52 -6.30 9.69 2.00
N ILE A 53 -5.02 9.38 2.23
CA ILE A 53 -4.14 10.20 3.06
C ILE A 53 -3.94 11.57 2.41
N LEU A 54 -3.69 11.63 1.09
CA LEU A 54 -3.56 12.88 0.35
C LEU A 54 -4.88 13.68 0.35
N LYS A 55 -6.02 13.01 0.19
CA LYS A 55 -7.34 13.67 0.20
C LYS A 55 -7.78 14.11 1.59
N GLU A 56 -7.45 13.38 2.65
CA GLU A 56 -7.62 13.85 4.03
C GLU A 56 -6.69 15.03 4.32
N HIS A 57 -5.45 15.02 3.82
CA HIS A 57 -4.54 16.17 3.93
C HIS A 57 -5.03 17.39 3.14
N ILE A 58 -5.60 17.20 1.95
CA ILE A 58 -6.16 18.28 1.12
C ILE A 58 -7.48 18.81 1.72
N MET A 59 -8.32 17.95 2.29
CA MET A 59 -9.58 18.37 2.92
C MET A 59 -9.38 19.01 4.30
N HIS A 60 -8.34 18.64 5.05
CA HIS A 60 -7.95 19.31 6.30
C HIS A 60 -6.94 20.46 6.10
N GLY A 61 -6.29 20.54 4.94
CA GLY A 61 -5.36 21.62 4.57
C GLY A 61 -6.03 22.91 4.12
N ASN A 62 -7.36 22.94 3.97
CA ASN A 62 -8.15 24.15 3.69
C ASN A 62 -8.86 24.66 4.97
N LYS A 63 -8.18 24.65 6.13
CA LYS A 63 -8.66 25.31 7.35
C LYS A 63 -7.62 26.13 8.13
N GLU A 64 -6.38 26.23 7.66
CA GLU A 64 -5.36 27.11 8.29
C GLU A 64 -4.52 27.91 7.27
N ALA A 65 -5.13 28.30 6.15
CA ALA A 65 -4.58 29.34 5.29
C ALA A 65 -5.73 30.23 4.80
N GLU A 66 -5.99 31.27 5.60
CA GLU A 66 -6.85 32.45 5.36
C GLU A 66 -8.38 32.29 5.37
#